data_AF-A0A419V722-F1
#
_entry.id   AF-A0A419V722-F1
#
_cell.length_a   1.000
_cell.length_b   1.000
_cell.length_c   1.000
_cell.angle_alpha   90.00
_cell.angle_beta   90.00
_cell.angle_gamma   90.00
#
_symmetry.space_group_name_H-M   'P 1'
#
loop_
_entity.id
_entity.type
_entity.pdbx_description
1 polymer ?
#
loop_
_entity_poly.entity_id
_entity_poly.type
_entity_poly.pdbx_seq_one_letter_code
_entity_poly.pdbx_strand_id
1 'polypeptide(L)'
;MSDTNSTSPEFGYALLRETLLPELLGHDEPEILYWAGKSLARKYPCDSIEEIMEFFNKAYWGELQLIHEKKRELQLKLQPTNNTYSFLLEAGFLAEQLSELKNAAAETYMDEKKEDHIFYIRWDKE
;
A
#
# COMPACT_ATOMS: atom_id res chain seq x y z
N MET A 1 -32.24 -5.32 26.44
CA MET A 1 -30.84 -5.06 26.06
C MET A 1 -30.39 -6.25 25.24
N SER A 2 -30.48 -6.14 23.92
CA SER A 2 -29.96 -7.16 23.01
C SER A 2 -28.48 -6.89 22.82
N ASP A 3 -27.66 -7.73 23.44
CA ASP A 3 -26.23 -7.81 23.14
C ASP A 3 -26.08 -8.24 21.68
N THR A 4 -25.94 -7.27 20.79
CA THR A 4 -25.45 -7.52 19.43
C THR A 4 -24.00 -7.92 19.57
N ASN A 5 -23.76 -9.23 19.57
CA ASN A 5 -22.45 -9.83 19.35
C ASN A 5 -21.97 -9.40 17.96
N SER A 6 -21.37 -8.20 17.90
CA SER A 6 -21.12 -7.48 16.66
C SER A 6 -19.82 -8.02 16.08
N THR A 7 -19.94 -8.87 15.07
CA THR A 7 -18.77 -9.23 14.26
C THR A 7 -18.32 -7.96 13.54
N SER A 8 -17.14 -7.44 13.88
CA SER A 8 -16.54 -6.28 13.21
C SER A 8 -15.50 -6.77 12.20
N PRO A 9 -15.77 -6.65 10.89
CA PRO A 9 -14.79 -6.93 9.84
C PRO A 9 -13.51 -6.11 10.01
N GLU A 10 -13.62 -4.88 10.51
CA GLU A 10 -12.50 -3.98 10.78
C GLU A 10 -11.60 -4.56 11.88
N PHE A 11 -12.19 -5.06 12.97
CA PHE A 11 -11.44 -5.76 14.01
C PHE A 11 -10.77 -7.03 13.46
N GLY A 12 -11.48 -7.83 12.65
CA GLY A 12 -10.90 -9.04 12.05
C GLY A 12 -9.71 -8.73 11.15
N TYR A 13 -9.81 -7.66 10.35
CA TYR A 13 -8.73 -7.18 9.51
C TYR A 13 -7.53 -6.68 10.33
N ALA A 14 -7.77 -5.83 11.33
CA ALA A 14 -6.73 -5.33 12.24
C ALA A 14 -6.07 -6.47 13.02
N LEU A 15 -6.84 -7.46 13.49
CA LEU A 15 -6.29 -8.62 14.19
C LEU A 15 -5.27 -9.38 13.33
N LEU A 16 -5.61 -9.64 12.06
CA LEU A 16 -4.68 -10.31 11.16
C LEU A 16 -3.48 -9.43 10.82
N ARG A 17 -3.74 -8.16 10.48
CA ARG A 17 -2.73 -7.27 9.92
C ARG A 17 -1.79 -6.67 10.97
N GLU A 18 -2.31 -6.27 12.13
CA GLU A 18 -1.60 -5.51 13.16
C GLU A 18 -1.11 -6.40 14.30
N THR A 19 -1.72 -7.56 14.50
CA THR A 19 -1.32 -8.49 15.57
C THR A 19 -0.61 -9.71 14.99
N LEU A 20 -1.28 -10.45 14.10
CA LEU A 20 -0.75 -11.73 13.63
C LEU A 20 0.45 -11.57 12.69
N LEU A 21 0.41 -10.65 11.71
CA LEU A 21 1.52 -10.48 10.77
C LEU A 21 2.83 -10.09 11.48
N PRO A 22 2.87 -9.09 12.39
CA PRO A 22 4.10 -8.79 13.13
C PRO A 22 4.60 -9.98 13.96
N GLU A 23 3.70 -10.73 14.59
CA GLU A 23 4.06 -11.92 15.38
C GLU A 23 4.68 -13.03 14.53
N LEU A 24 4.17 -13.23 13.30
CA LEU A 24 4.68 -14.26 12.39
C LEU A 24 5.99 -13.86 11.70
N LEU A 25 6.12 -12.58 11.34
CA LEU A 25 7.20 -12.10 10.49
C LEU A 25 8.40 -11.57 11.29
N GLY A 26 8.16 -11.11 12.52
CA GLY A 26 9.21 -10.65 13.42
C GLY A 26 10.10 -9.57 12.79
N HIS A 27 11.41 -9.73 12.92
CA HIS A 27 12.38 -8.73 12.45
C HIS A 27 12.42 -8.51 10.92
N ASP A 28 11.98 -9.50 10.14
CA ASP A 28 11.98 -9.44 8.67
C ASP A 28 10.68 -8.86 8.11
N GLU A 29 9.72 -8.52 8.97
CA GLU A 29 8.41 -7.97 8.57
C GLU A 29 8.53 -6.86 7.52
N PRO A 30 9.40 -5.84 7.67
CA PRO A 30 9.48 -4.75 6.70
C PRO A 30 9.82 -5.22 5.28
N GLU A 31 10.83 -6.08 5.14
CA GLU A 31 11.29 -6.59 3.84
C GLU A 31 10.26 -7.54 3.23
N ILE A 32 9.70 -8.43 4.06
CA ILE A 32 8.69 -9.39 3.63
C ILE A 32 7.42 -8.68 3.18
N LEU A 33 6.94 -7.66 3.89
CA LEU A 33 5.74 -6.91 3.50
C LEU A 33 5.94 -6.16 2.18
N TYR A 34 7.09 -5.51 2.00
CA TYR A 34 7.39 -4.84 0.72
C TYR A 34 7.42 -5.82 -0.45
N TRP A 35 8.08 -6.98 -0.29
CA TRP A 35 8.08 -8.02 -1.31
C TRP A 35 6.67 -8.62 -1.53
N ALA A 36 5.90 -8.83 -0.46
CA ALA A 36 4.54 -9.34 -0.53
C ALA A 36 3.63 -8.38 -1.31
N GLY A 37 3.82 -7.06 -1.15
CA GLY A 37 3.14 -6.04 -1.92
C GLY A 37 3.40 -6.18 -3.42
N LYS A 38 4.66 -6.34 -3.82
CA LYS A 38 5.03 -6.62 -5.22
C LYS A 38 4.41 -7.92 -5.73
N SER A 39 4.40 -8.97 -4.90
CA SER A 39 3.79 -10.26 -5.23
C SER A 39 2.27 -10.14 -5.44
N LEU A 40 1.59 -9.31 -4.65
CA LEU A 40 0.15 -9.03 -4.82
C LEU A 40 -0.11 -8.25 -6.10
N ALA A 41 0.68 -7.22 -6.41
CA ALA A 41 0.50 -6.45 -7.64
C ALA A 41 0.54 -7.32 -8.91
N ARG A 42 1.48 -8.27 -9.00
CA ARG A 42 1.54 -9.23 -10.13
C ARG A 42 0.32 -10.14 -10.24
N LYS A 43 -0.38 -10.40 -9.13
CA LYS A 43 -1.60 -11.22 -9.10
C LYS A 43 -2.87 -10.41 -9.39
N TYR A 44 -2.81 -9.11 -9.14
CA TYR A 44 -3.91 -8.17 -9.29
C TYR A 44 -3.43 -6.96 -10.10
N PRO A 45 -3.03 -7.15 -11.38
CA PRO A 45 -2.54 -6.07 -12.20
C PRO A 45 -3.63 -5.00 -12.41
N CYS A 46 -3.22 -3.74 -12.44
CA CYS A 46 -4.06 -2.60 -12.75
C CYS A 46 -3.58 -1.95 -14.04
N ASP A 47 -4.51 -1.57 -14.91
CA ASP A 47 -4.19 -1.01 -16.23
C ASP A 47 -4.01 0.53 -16.20
N SER A 48 -4.28 1.17 -15.07
CA SER A 48 -4.19 2.62 -14.89
C SER A 48 -3.95 3.04 -13.44
N ILE A 49 -3.58 4.31 -13.22
CA ILE A 49 -3.44 4.85 -11.86
C ILE A 49 -4.81 4.90 -11.16
N GLU A 50 -5.87 5.18 -11.90
CA GLU A 50 -7.25 5.19 -11.40
C GLU A 50 -7.65 3.81 -10.86
N GLU A 51 -7.30 2.73 -11.57
CA GLU A 51 -7.56 1.36 -11.10
C GLU A 51 -6.75 1.01 -9.85
N ILE A 52 -5.51 1.52 -9.72
CA ILE A 52 -4.74 1.39 -8.49
C ILE A 52 -5.45 2.09 -7.33
N MET A 53 -5.97 3.31 -7.54
CA MET A 53 -6.73 4.03 -6.51
C MET A 53 -8.00 3.27 -6.11
N GLU A 54 -8.72 2.68 -7.07
CA GLU A 54 -9.86 1.81 -6.77
C GLU A 54 -9.46 0.56 -6.00
N PHE A 55 -8.32 -0.05 -6.33
CA PHE A 55 -7.82 -1.22 -5.63
C PHE A 55 -7.53 -0.90 -4.17
N PHE A 56 -6.88 0.23 -3.87
CA PHE A 56 -6.60 0.65 -2.50
C PHE A 56 -7.87 0.79 -1.65
N ASN A 57 -8.94 1.32 -2.24
CA ASN A 57 -10.25 1.39 -1.59
C ASN A 57 -10.85 -0.02 -1.38
N LYS A 58 -10.84 -0.87 -2.42
CA LYS A 58 -11.36 -2.26 -2.36
C LYS A 58 -10.59 -3.13 -1.35
N ALA A 59 -9.29 -2.92 -1.21
CA ALA A 59 -8.40 -3.64 -0.30
C ALA A 59 -8.43 -3.12 1.15
N TYR A 60 -9.21 -2.05 1.40
CA TYR A 60 -9.31 -1.40 2.71
C TYR A 60 -7.96 -0.82 3.19
N TRP A 61 -7.13 -0.36 2.26
CA TRP A 61 -5.83 0.26 2.56
C TRP A 61 -5.95 1.77 2.76
N GLY A 62 -6.93 2.39 2.12
CA GLY A 62 -7.21 3.82 2.22
C GLY A 62 -7.54 4.43 0.87
N GLU A 63 -7.71 5.74 0.87
CA GLU A 63 -7.93 6.52 -0.35
C GLU A 63 -6.59 7.09 -0.83
N LEU A 64 -6.24 6.83 -2.09
CA LEU A 64 -5.09 7.43 -2.75
C LEU A 64 -5.51 8.67 -3.55
N GLN A 65 -4.71 9.72 -3.46
CA GLN A 65 -4.85 10.91 -4.26
C GLN A 65 -3.55 11.20 -5.02
N LEU A 66 -3.66 11.40 -6.34
CA LEU A 66 -2.53 11.91 -7.14
C LEU A 66 -2.24 13.36 -6.79
N ILE A 67 -1.04 13.60 -6.24
CA ILE A 67 -0.57 14.94 -5.90
C ILE A 67 0.28 15.50 -7.03
N HIS A 68 1.14 14.66 -7.60
CA HIS A 68 2.08 15.11 -8.60
C HIS A 68 2.51 13.98 -9.53
N GLU A 69 2.61 14.28 -10.83
CA GLU A 69 3.23 13.41 -11.83
C GLU A 69 4.27 14.22 -12.60
N LYS A 70 5.52 13.76 -12.55
CA LYS A 70 6.61 14.19 -13.43
C LYS A 70 6.98 13.03 -14.34
N LYS A 71 7.88 13.33 -15.28
CA LYS A 71 8.44 12.36 -16.23
C LYS A 71 8.95 11.05 -15.61
N ARG A 72 9.42 11.06 -14.35
CA ARG A 72 10.01 9.90 -13.65
C ARG A 72 9.70 9.82 -12.17
N GLU A 73 8.69 10.57 -11.75
CA GLU A 73 8.32 10.62 -10.35
C GLU A 73 6.81 10.76 -10.28
N LEU A 74 6.19 9.95 -9.43
CA LEU A 74 4.80 10.05 -9.06
C LEU A 74 4.73 10.25 -7.55
N GLN A 75 3.87 11.17 -7.12
CA GLN A 75 3.58 11.38 -5.70
C GLN A 75 2.10 11.11 -5.45
N LEU A 76 1.83 10.13 -4.61
CA LEU A 76 0.47 9.74 -4.20
C LEU A 76 0.33 9.99 -2.70
N LYS A 77 -0.69 10.74 -2.29
CA LYS A 77 -1.03 10.92 -0.87
C LYS A 77 -2.05 9.86 -0.48
N LEU A 78 -1.77 9.15 0.61
CA LEU A 78 -2.68 8.20 1.23
C LEU A 78 -3.47 8.89 2.34
N GLN A 79 -4.79 8.69 2.32
CA GLN A 79 -5.66 8.85 3.48
C GLN A 79 -5.98 7.43 3.98
N PRO A 80 -5.20 6.91 4.93
CA PRO A 80 -5.29 5.51 5.32
C PRO A 80 -6.56 5.24 6.13
N THR A 81 -7.09 4.04 5.99
CA THR A 81 -8.27 3.62 6.78
C THR A 81 -7.91 3.38 8.24
N ASN A 82 -6.67 2.97 8.52
CA ASN A 82 -6.09 2.93 9.86
C ASN A 82 -4.60 3.34 9.82
N ASN A 83 -4.14 4.01 10.88
CA ASN A 83 -2.81 4.61 11.00
C ASN A 83 -1.84 3.82 11.91
N THR A 84 -2.23 2.63 12.35
CA THR A 84 -1.49 1.85 13.34
C THR A 84 -0.45 0.91 12.76
N TYR A 85 -0.43 0.71 11.43
CA TYR A 85 0.48 -0.23 10.76
C TYR A 85 1.44 0.44 9.77
N SER A 86 2.49 -0.30 9.39
CA SER A 86 3.40 0.12 8.33
C SER A 86 2.73 0.05 6.95
N PHE A 87 3.12 0.96 6.06
CA PHE A 87 2.61 1.04 4.68
C PHE A 87 3.53 0.36 3.66
N LEU A 88 4.36 -0.59 4.11
CA LEU A 88 5.34 -1.26 3.25
C LEU A 88 4.70 -2.21 2.25
N LEU A 89 3.60 -2.86 2.63
CA LEU A 89 2.79 -3.67 1.74
C LEU A 89 2.25 -2.83 0.58
N GLU A 90 1.66 -1.68 0.89
CA GLU A 90 1.16 -0.69 -0.08
C GLU A 90 2.29 -0.14 -0.96
N ALA A 91 3.43 0.22 -0.36
CA ALA A 91 4.59 0.72 -1.09
C ALA A 91 5.11 -0.31 -2.10
N GLY A 92 5.21 -1.57 -1.69
CA GLY A 92 5.62 -2.68 -2.56
C GLY A 92 4.64 -2.89 -3.71
N PHE A 93 3.33 -2.83 -3.41
CA PHE A 93 2.29 -2.93 -4.43
C PHE A 93 2.40 -1.81 -5.47
N LEU A 94 2.53 -0.55 -5.01
CA LEU A 94 2.69 0.60 -5.90
C LEU A 94 3.96 0.50 -6.75
N ALA A 95 5.09 0.08 -6.16
CA ALA A 95 6.34 -0.06 -6.89
C ALA A 95 6.20 -1.04 -8.08
N GLU A 96 5.55 -2.18 -7.88
CA GLU A 96 5.37 -3.14 -8.96
C GLU A 96 4.34 -2.67 -9.99
N GLN A 97 3.18 -2.16 -9.58
CA GLN A 97 2.16 -1.66 -10.51
C GLN A 97 2.74 -0.58 -11.43
N LEU A 98 3.50 0.36 -10.85
CA LEU A 98 4.12 1.42 -11.64
C LEU A 98 5.29 0.90 -12.49
N SER A 99 5.95 -0.17 -12.07
CA SER A 99 6.95 -0.82 -12.91
C SER A 99 6.33 -1.39 -14.19
N GLU A 100 5.18 -2.05 -14.06
CA GLU A 100 4.43 -2.61 -15.19
C GLU A 100 3.87 -1.50 -16.08
N LEU A 101 3.17 -0.51 -15.51
CA LEU A 101 2.55 0.59 -16.26
C LEU A 101 3.56 1.48 -17.00
N LYS A 102 4.74 1.69 -16.43
CA LYS A 102 5.77 2.53 -17.04
C LYS A 102 6.81 1.74 -17.85
N ASN A 103 6.72 0.40 -17.84
CA ASN A 103 7.69 -0.52 -18.43
C ASN A 103 9.14 -0.15 -18.04
N ALA A 104 9.35 0.12 -16.75
CA ALA A 104 10.64 0.53 -16.19
C ALA A 104 10.68 0.17 -14.71
N ALA A 105 11.84 -0.29 -14.20
CA ALA A 105 11.96 -0.62 -12.78
C ALA A 105 11.62 0.60 -11.91
N ALA A 106 10.63 0.44 -11.02
CA ALA A 106 10.18 1.46 -10.11
C ALA A 106 10.38 1.05 -8.64
N GLU A 107 10.61 2.06 -7.81
CA GLU A 107 10.74 1.94 -6.36
C GLU A 107 9.82 2.94 -5.68
N THR A 108 9.26 2.54 -4.54
CA THR A 108 8.38 3.39 -3.73
C THR A 108 8.95 3.53 -2.32
N TYR A 109 8.98 4.76 -1.82
CA TYR A 109 9.33 5.06 -0.44
C TYR A 109 8.39 6.12 0.15
N MET A 110 8.31 6.15 1.49
CA MET A 110 7.54 7.16 2.25
C MET A 110 8.52 7.97 3.09
N ASP A 111 8.32 9.29 3.15
CA ASP A 111 9.14 10.17 3.99
C ASP A 111 8.59 10.20 5.42
N GLU A 112 9.26 9.53 6.35
CA GLU A 112 8.86 9.43 7.76
C GLU A 112 8.83 10.79 8.48
N LYS A 113 9.44 11.84 7.92
CA LYS A 113 9.52 13.17 8.54
C LYS A 113 8.36 14.09 8.18
N LYS A 114 7.52 13.70 7.22
CA LYS A 114 6.36 14.48 6.80
C LYS A 114 5.09 13.82 7.33
N GLU A 115 4.24 14.60 7.99
CA GLU A 115 2.94 14.13 8.52
C GLU A 115 1.96 13.72 7.41
N ASP A 116 2.22 14.12 6.17
CA ASP A 116 1.43 13.72 5.02
C ASP A 116 1.95 12.37 4.51
N HIS A 117 1.21 11.28 4.76
CA HIS A 117 1.47 9.93 4.25
C HIS A 117 1.60 9.90 2.70
N ILE A 118 2.74 10.33 2.19
CA ILE A 118 3.00 10.51 0.77
C ILE A 118 3.95 9.42 0.31
N PHE A 119 3.47 8.60 -0.62
CA PHE A 119 4.32 7.71 -1.40
C PHE A 119 5.03 8.51 -2.49
N TYR A 120 6.34 8.37 -2.55
CA TYR A 120 7.18 8.84 -3.63
C TYR A 120 7.59 7.62 -4.45
N ILE A 121 7.10 7.56 -5.69
CA ILE A 121 7.41 6.49 -6.63
C ILE A 121 8.34 7.05 -7.70
N ARG A 122 9.48 6.39 -7.93
CA ARG A 122 10.46 6.76 -8.95
C ARG A 122 10.80 5.57 -9.81
N TRP A 123 11.04 5.81 -11.10
CA TRP A 123 11.45 4.77 -12.02
C TRP A 123 12.63 5.19 -12.88
N ASP A 124 13.43 4.21 -13.25
CA ASP A 124 14.66 4.41 -14.03
C ASP A 124 14.38 4.68 -15.52
N LYS A 125 15.43 5.10 -16.21
CA LYS A 125 15.43 5.14 -17.67
C LYS A 125 15.87 3.77 -18.18
N GLU A 126 15.12 3.20 -19.11
CA GLU A 126 15.71 2.25 -20.07
C GLU A 126 16.88 2.88 -20.84
#